data_AF-T0N6T1-F1
#
_entry.id   AF-T0N6T1-F1
#
_cell.length_a   1.000
_cell.length_b   1.000
_cell.length_c   1.000
_cell.angle_alpha   90.00
_cell.angle_beta   90.00
_cell.angle_gamma   90.00
#
_symmetry.space_group_name_H-M   'P 1'
#
loop_
_entity.id
_entity.type
_entity.pdbx_description
1 polymer ?
#
loop_
_entity_poly.entity_id
_entity_poly.type
_entity_poly.pdbx_seq_one_letter_code
_entity_poly.pdbx_strand_id
1 'polypeptide(L)'
;MSFEKLAKLIYPNMDKNPKYYFEKYPKRNLPEGAKVTRYAPSPTGFQHIGSVFSAIIDERLANQSGGVFYIRVEDTDQKREIKGAVEDTIETMHKFGLNFHEGMVSRYESKGDYGPYRQSEREEIYKTFVYDLIKKGLAYPCFCTAQELGELRRKTE
;
A
#
# COMPACT_ATOMS: atom_id res chain seq x y z
N MET A 1 17.54 22.97 -15.38
CA MET A 1 16.42 23.20 -14.43
C MET A 1 16.73 22.43 -13.16
N SER A 2 16.66 23.03 -11.97
CA SER A 2 16.95 22.30 -10.73
C SER A 2 15.86 21.26 -10.43
N PHE A 3 16.21 20.17 -9.74
CA PHE A 3 15.26 19.16 -9.30
C PHE A 3 14.15 19.72 -8.41
N GLU A 4 14.46 20.73 -7.59
CA GLU A 4 13.44 21.44 -6.82
C GLU A 4 12.44 22.18 -7.70
N LYS A 5 12.91 22.83 -8.77
CA LYS A 5 12.03 23.52 -9.72
C LYS A 5 11.17 22.50 -10.49
N LEU A 6 11.73 21.35 -10.86
CA LEU A 6 10.97 20.25 -11.48
C LEU A 6 9.89 19.70 -10.55
N ALA A 7 10.23 19.41 -9.30
CA ALA A 7 9.28 18.86 -8.33
C ALA A 7 8.11 19.83 -8.09
N LYS A 8 8.40 21.14 -7.94
CA LYS A 8 7.37 22.19 -7.78
C LYS A 8 6.51 22.39 -9.03
N LEU A 9 7.05 22.13 -10.22
CA LEU A 9 6.28 22.19 -11.45
C LEU A 9 5.23 21.07 -11.51
N ILE A 10 5.60 19.87 -11.06
CA ILE A 10 4.71 18.69 -11.09
C ILE A 10 3.68 18.74 -9.94
N TYR A 11 4.11 19.11 -8.74
CA TYR A 11 3.24 19.22 -7.56
C TYR A 11 3.35 20.63 -6.94
N PRO A 12 2.67 21.64 -7.51
CA PRO A 12 2.80 23.03 -7.09
C PRO A 12 2.30 23.29 -5.67
N ASN A 13 1.32 22.50 -5.21
CA ASN A 13 0.65 22.67 -3.92
C ASN A 13 1.17 21.69 -2.86
N MET A 14 2.35 21.09 -3.05
CA MET A 14 2.92 20.15 -2.06
C MET A 14 3.43 20.90 -0.83
N ASP A 15 2.72 20.75 0.28
CA ASP A 15 3.00 21.35 1.58
C ASP A 15 3.68 20.37 2.55
N LYS A 16 3.36 19.08 2.42
CA LYS A 16 3.91 18.00 3.24
C LYS A 16 5.27 17.53 2.73
N ASN A 17 6.04 16.95 3.65
CA ASN A 17 7.31 16.27 3.37
C ASN A 17 7.35 14.94 4.12
N PRO A 18 8.31 14.03 3.82
CA PRO A 18 8.37 12.73 4.49
C PRO A 18 8.42 12.78 6.03
N LYS A 19 9.04 13.80 6.64
CA LYS A 19 9.11 13.92 8.10
C LYS A 19 7.73 14.05 8.74
N TYR A 20 6.83 14.81 8.10
CA TYR A 20 5.43 14.93 8.55
C TYR A 20 4.78 13.54 8.71
N TYR A 21 4.99 12.63 7.76
CA TYR A 21 4.42 11.28 7.83
C TYR A 21 5.16 10.36 8.79
N PHE A 22 6.47 10.54 8.99
CA PHE A 22 7.21 9.80 10.01
C PHE A 22 6.77 10.19 11.43
N GLU A 23 6.42 11.46 11.65
CA GLU A 23 5.86 11.94 12.91
C GLU A 23 4.41 11.51 13.10
N LYS A 24 3.59 11.58 12.04
CA LYS A 24 2.19 11.12 12.05
C LYS A 24 2.09 9.60 12.30
N TYR A 25 3.04 8.83 11.77
CA TYR A 25 3.09 7.38 11.89
C TYR A 25 4.40 6.95 12.56
N PRO A 26 4.53 7.14 13.89
CA PRO A 26 5.78 6.88 14.61
C PRO A 26 6.13 5.39 14.58
N LYS A 27 7.31 5.02 15.08
CA LYS A 27 7.69 3.60 15.22
C LYS A 27 6.76 2.90 16.23
N ARG A 28 6.29 1.70 15.90
CA ARG A 28 5.46 0.89 16.83
C ARG A 28 6.24 0.56 18.09
N ASN A 29 5.55 0.61 19.23
CA ASN A 29 6.08 0.15 20.51
C ASN A 29 5.88 -1.37 20.62
N LEU A 30 6.82 -2.14 20.07
CA LEU A 30 6.78 -3.61 20.04
C LEU A 30 8.03 -4.20 20.69
N PRO A 31 7.97 -5.46 21.18
CA PRO A 31 9.14 -6.18 21.67
C PRO A 31 10.28 -6.23 20.66
N GLU A 32 11.51 -6.38 21.14
CA GLU A 32 12.66 -6.59 20.26
C GLU A 32 12.47 -7.87 19.43
N GLY A 33 12.74 -7.79 18.13
CA GLY A 33 12.56 -8.91 17.21
C GLY A 33 11.13 -9.13 16.70
N ALA A 34 10.14 -8.37 17.21
CA ALA A 34 8.76 -8.43 16.77
C ALA A 34 8.62 -8.24 15.25
N LYS A 35 7.75 -9.03 14.63
CA LYS A 35 7.51 -9.02 13.18
C LYS A 35 6.21 -8.30 12.86
N VAL A 36 6.32 -7.27 12.01
CA VAL A 36 5.16 -6.61 11.42
C VAL A 36 4.97 -7.15 10.02
N THR A 37 3.88 -7.87 9.79
CA THR A 37 3.56 -8.53 8.52
C THR A 37 2.24 -8.00 7.98
N ARG A 38 2.01 -8.19 6.68
CA ARG A 38 0.77 -7.72 6.06
C ARG A 38 0.22 -8.66 5.01
N TYR A 39 -1.09 -8.80 5.02
CA TYR A 39 -1.85 -9.33 3.91
C TYR A 39 -2.38 -8.18 3.04
N ALA A 40 -2.05 -8.21 1.75
CA ALA A 40 -2.30 -7.08 0.84
C ALA A 40 -3.13 -7.50 -0.38
N PRO A 41 -4.44 -7.82 -0.20
CA PRO A 41 -5.28 -8.27 -1.30
C PRO A 41 -5.72 -7.10 -2.20
N SER A 42 -5.78 -7.36 -3.50
CA SER A 42 -6.55 -6.52 -4.43
C SER A 42 -8.01 -6.99 -4.46
N PRO A 43 -9.00 -6.08 -4.55
CA PRO A 43 -10.42 -6.43 -4.53
C PRO A 43 -10.90 -6.97 -5.88
N THR A 44 -10.22 -7.99 -6.43
CA THR A 44 -10.44 -8.51 -7.79
C THR A 44 -11.20 -9.83 -7.83
N GLY A 45 -11.79 -10.25 -6.70
CA GLY A 45 -12.58 -11.48 -6.60
C GLY A 45 -12.11 -12.41 -5.49
N PHE A 46 -12.27 -13.72 -5.72
CA PHE A 46 -12.05 -14.75 -4.71
C PHE A 46 -10.59 -14.91 -4.30
N GLN A 47 -10.39 -15.33 -3.05
CA GLN A 47 -9.06 -15.60 -2.53
C GLN A 47 -8.54 -16.96 -2.98
N HIS A 48 -7.39 -16.94 -3.63
CA HIS A 48 -6.66 -18.15 -3.99
C HIS A 48 -6.01 -18.77 -2.75
N ILE A 49 -5.94 -20.11 -2.73
CA ILE A 49 -5.33 -20.86 -1.63
C ILE A 49 -3.88 -20.44 -1.33
N GLY A 50 -3.11 -20.07 -2.37
CA GLY A 50 -1.74 -19.57 -2.19
C GLY A 50 -1.68 -18.27 -1.39
N SER A 51 -2.63 -17.36 -1.61
CA SER A 51 -2.74 -16.10 -0.86
C SER A 51 -3.09 -16.36 0.60
N VAL A 52 -4.04 -17.28 0.85
CA VAL A 52 -4.42 -17.68 2.22
C VAL A 52 -3.24 -18.34 2.94
N PHE A 53 -2.50 -19.22 2.26
CA PHE A 53 -1.31 -19.87 2.82
C PHE A 53 -0.24 -18.87 3.23
N SER A 54 0.07 -17.89 2.37
CA SER A 54 1.01 -16.81 2.72
C SER A 54 0.50 -16.00 3.92
N ALA A 55 -0.80 -15.70 3.96
CA ALA A 55 -1.41 -14.96 5.07
C ALA A 55 -1.32 -15.72 6.40
N ILE A 56 -1.46 -17.06 6.38
CA ILE A 56 -1.25 -17.90 7.57
C ILE A 56 0.19 -17.76 8.10
N ILE A 57 1.18 -17.82 7.21
CA ILE A 57 2.59 -17.67 7.61
C ILE A 57 2.83 -16.28 8.23
N ASP A 58 2.34 -15.24 7.56
CA ASP A 58 2.49 -13.85 8.01
C ASP A 58 1.82 -13.63 9.38
N GLU A 59 0.62 -14.17 9.57
CA GLU A 59 -0.12 -14.07 10.83
C GLU A 59 0.63 -14.77 11.96
N ARG A 60 1.10 -16.00 11.73
CA ARG A 60 1.79 -16.79 12.76
C ARG A 60 3.12 -16.16 13.15
N LEU A 61 3.88 -15.64 12.18
CA LEU A 61 5.12 -14.91 12.43
C LEU A 61 4.90 -13.67 13.30
N ALA A 62 3.89 -12.87 12.99
CA ALA A 62 3.56 -11.69 13.80
C ALA A 62 3.14 -12.10 15.21
N ASN A 63 2.21 -13.03 15.35
CA ASN A 63 1.71 -13.47 16.67
C ASN A 63 2.80 -14.07 17.56
N GLN A 64 3.61 -14.98 17.02
CA GLN A 64 4.67 -15.65 17.79
C GLN A 64 5.75 -14.69 18.28
N SER A 65 5.94 -13.57 17.60
CA SER A 65 6.95 -12.56 17.93
C SER A 65 6.40 -11.38 18.73
N GLY A 66 5.11 -11.39 19.10
CA GLY A 66 4.45 -10.24 19.73
C GLY A 66 4.36 -9.02 18.83
N GLY A 67 4.35 -9.23 17.51
CA GLY A 67 4.28 -8.21 16.48
C GLY A 67 2.85 -7.91 16.02
N VAL A 68 2.71 -7.48 14.77
CA VAL A 68 1.45 -6.99 14.20
C VAL A 68 1.22 -7.62 12.84
N PHE A 69 0.11 -8.31 12.70
CA PHE A 69 -0.42 -8.74 11.41
C PHE A 69 -1.58 -7.82 11.00
N TYR A 70 -1.50 -7.21 9.83
CA TYR A 70 -2.52 -6.28 9.35
C TYR A 70 -2.98 -6.55 7.91
N ILE A 71 -4.19 -6.11 7.57
CA ILE A 71 -4.71 -6.13 6.19
C ILE A 71 -4.64 -4.74 5.57
N ARG A 72 -4.18 -4.65 4.32
CA ARG A 72 -4.24 -3.43 3.52
C ARG A 72 -4.84 -3.74 2.15
N VAL A 73 -5.91 -3.05 1.80
CA VAL A 73 -6.60 -3.23 0.52
C VAL A 73 -5.84 -2.45 -0.57
N GLU A 74 -5.39 -3.17 -1.60
CA GLU A 74 -4.64 -2.64 -2.74
C GLU A 74 -5.62 -2.35 -3.90
N ASP A 75 -6.40 -1.28 -3.77
CA ASP A 75 -7.52 -0.89 -4.65
C ASP A 75 -7.20 0.26 -5.62
N THR A 76 -5.92 0.49 -5.93
CA THR A 76 -5.52 1.58 -6.84
C THR A 76 -5.99 1.38 -8.27
N ASP A 77 -6.30 0.14 -8.66
CA ASP A 77 -6.87 -0.19 -9.97
C ASP A 77 -8.39 -0.40 -9.90
N GLN A 78 -9.11 0.71 -9.90
CA GLN A 78 -10.58 0.72 -9.79
C GLN A 78 -11.28 -0.03 -10.92
N LYS A 79 -10.64 -0.24 -12.08
CA LYS A 79 -11.26 -0.97 -13.20
C LYS A 79 -11.44 -2.45 -12.90
N ARG A 80 -10.65 -2.99 -11.97
CA ARG A 80 -10.69 -4.40 -11.56
C ARG A 80 -11.43 -4.61 -10.23
N GLU A 81 -11.96 -3.55 -9.62
CA GLU A 81 -12.64 -3.64 -8.33
C GLU A 81 -14.00 -4.35 -8.48
N ILE A 82 -14.17 -5.44 -7.73
CA ILE A 82 -15.43 -6.16 -7.60
C ILE A 82 -16.11 -5.71 -6.30
N LYS A 83 -17.35 -5.22 -6.42
CA LYS A 83 -18.16 -4.80 -5.27
C LYS A 83 -18.37 -5.97 -4.31
N GLY A 84 -18.08 -5.75 -3.02
CA GLY A 84 -18.21 -6.77 -1.97
C GLY A 84 -16.98 -7.65 -1.78
N ALA A 85 -15.96 -7.55 -2.66
CA ALA A 85 -14.77 -8.40 -2.57
C ALA A 85 -13.93 -8.13 -1.31
N VAL A 86 -13.93 -6.89 -0.80
CA VAL A 86 -13.19 -6.54 0.43
C VAL A 86 -13.83 -7.23 1.64
N GLU A 87 -15.15 -7.15 1.75
CA GLU A 87 -15.93 -7.75 2.83
C GLU A 87 -15.84 -9.27 2.82
N ASP A 88 -16.00 -9.88 1.63
CA ASP A 88 -15.84 -11.32 1.44
C ASP A 88 -14.42 -11.79 1.81
N THR A 89 -13.40 -10.99 1.47
CA THR A 89 -12.02 -11.27 1.85
C THR A 89 -11.83 -11.23 3.36
N ILE A 90 -12.30 -10.20 4.04
CA ILE A 90 -12.18 -10.06 5.50
C ILE A 90 -12.91 -11.22 6.19
N GLU A 91 -14.14 -11.52 5.78
CA GLU A 91 -14.93 -12.61 6.35
C GLU A 91 -14.26 -13.97 6.13
N THR A 92 -13.75 -14.21 4.92
CA THR A 92 -13.02 -15.44 4.59
C THR A 92 -11.79 -15.60 5.47
N MET A 93 -10.98 -14.56 5.64
CA MET A 93 -9.77 -14.62 6.47
C MET A 93 -10.12 -14.92 7.93
N HIS A 94 -11.17 -14.30 8.48
CA HIS A 94 -11.65 -14.61 9.83
C HIS A 94 -12.11 -16.06 9.98
N LYS A 95 -12.79 -16.64 8.97
CA LYS A 95 -13.18 -18.06 8.98
C LYS A 95 -11.98 -19.02 9.03
N PHE A 96 -10.84 -18.61 8.44
CA PHE A 96 -9.57 -19.35 8.53
C PHE A 96 -8.79 -19.05 9.82
N GLY A 97 -9.35 -18.28 10.75
CA GLY A 97 -8.71 -17.91 12.01
C GLY A 97 -7.58 -16.89 11.85
N LEU A 98 -7.60 -16.11 10.76
CA LEU A 98 -6.62 -15.05 10.48
C LEU A 98 -7.20 -13.71 10.93
N ASN A 99 -6.95 -13.36 12.19
CA ASN A 99 -7.45 -12.12 12.77
C ASN A 99 -6.42 -11.01 12.60
N PHE A 100 -6.85 -9.87 12.07
CA PHE A 100 -5.98 -8.71 11.88
C PHE A 100 -5.93 -7.85 13.15
N HIS A 101 -4.73 -7.44 13.55
CA HIS A 101 -4.52 -6.49 14.65
C HIS A 101 -4.89 -5.07 14.22
N GLU A 102 -4.54 -4.73 12.98
CA GLU A 102 -4.80 -3.46 12.32
C GLU A 102 -5.32 -3.75 10.89
N GLY A 103 -6.00 -2.80 10.27
CA GLY A 103 -6.47 -2.96 8.89
C GLY A 103 -7.91 -2.52 8.66
N MET A 104 -8.42 -2.80 7.46
CA MET A 104 -9.84 -2.71 7.17
C MET A 104 -10.60 -3.76 8.01
N VAL A 105 -11.57 -3.29 8.82
CA VAL A 105 -12.46 -4.16 9.60
C VAL A 105 -13.83 -4.29 8.97
N SER A 106 -14.20 -3.33 8.12
CA SER A 106 -15.38 -3.38 7.27
C SER A 106 -15.06 -2.66 5.95
N ARG A 107 -16.06 -2.48 5.09
CA ARG A 107 -15.91 -1.73 3.84
C ARG A 107 -15.51 -0.27 4.06
N TYR A 108 -15.95 0.33 5.16
CA TYR A 108 -15.85 1.78 5.41
C TYR A 108 -15.00 2.12 6.62
N GLU A 109 -14.58 1.10 7.38
CA GLU A 109 -13.91 1.29 8.65
C GLU A 109 -12.55 0.60 8.66
N SER A 110 -11.57 1.36 9.14
CA SER A 110 -10.21 0.94 9.40
C SER A 110 -9.96 0.98 10.90
N LYS A 111 -9.22 0.00 11.42
CA LYS A 111 -8.74 -0.03 12.81
C LYS A 111 -7.21 0.02 12.83
N GLY A 112 -6.66 0.80 13.75
CA GLY A 112 -5.23 0.86 14.06
C GLY A 112 -4.54 2.14 13.58
N ASP A 113 -3.32 2.34 14.05
CA ASP A 113 -2.67 3.65 14.06
C ASP A 113 -2.09 4.10 12.70
N TYR A 114 -1.90 3.16 11.77
CA TYR A 114 -1.26 3.41 10.46
C TYR A 114 -2.26 3.56 9.31
N GLY A 115 -3.53 3.75 9.66
CA GLY A 115 -4.60 3.99 8.71
C GLY A 115 -4.39 5.26 7.87
N PRO A 116 -5.15 5.43 6.77
CA PRO A 116 -6.16 4.49 6.27
C PRO A 116 -5.52 3.22 5.66
N TYR A 117 -6.19 2.07 5.75
CA TYR A 117 -5.70 0.79 5.21
C TYR A 117 -6.24 0.47 3.80
N ARG A 118 -6.80 1.47 3.14
CA ARG A 118 -7.19 1.45 1.74
C ARG A 118 -6.22 2.31 0.95
N GLN A 119 -5.65 1.79 -0.13
CA GLN A 119 -4.61 2.53 -0.84
C GLN A 119 -5.13 3.72 -1.62
N SER A 120 -6.35 3.67 -2.16
CA SER A 120 -6.98 4.82 -2.83
C SER A 120 -7.11 6.04 -1.92
N GLU A 121 -7.18 5.84 -0.60
CA GLU A 121 -7.27 6.90 0.42
C GLU A 121 -5.89 7.46 0.84
N ARG A 122 -4.80 6.98 0.23
CA ARG A 122 -3.41 7.33 0.60
C ARG A 122 -2.69 8.17 -0.46
N GLU A 123 -3.42 8.70 -1.44
CA GLU A 123 -2.86 9.45 -2.57
C GLU A 123 -1.89 10.56 -2.14
N GLU A 124 -2.24 11.34 -1.12
CA GLU A 124 -1.42 12.44 -0.63
C GLU A 124 -0.07 11.98 -0.06
N ILE A 125 -0.07 10.81 0.61
CA ILE A 125 1.16 10.18 1.12
C ILE A 125 2.07 9.88 -0.07
N TYR A 126 1.55 9.23 -1.11
CA TYR A 126 2.32 8.85 -2.28
C TYR A 126 2.87 10.08 -3.01
N LYS A 127 2.05 11.10 -3.25
CA LYS A 127 2.50 12.34 -3.90
C LYS A 127 3.61 13.02 -3.11
N THR A 128 3.54 13.01 -1.77
CA THR A 128 4.59 13.57 -0.90
C THR A 128 5.93 12.86 -1.09
N PHE A 129 5.93 11.53 -1.12
CA PHE A 129 7.16 10.76 -1.35
C PHE A 129 7.67 10.86 -2.79
N VAL A 130 6.79 10.89 -3.79
CA VAL A 130 7.19 11.12 -5.19
C VAL A 130 7.83 12.50 -5.34
N TYR A 131 7.25 13.53 -4.74
CA TYR A 131 7.81 14.88 -4.73
C TYR A 131 9.22 14.91 -4.12
N ASP A 132 9.42 14.25 -2.98
CA ASP A 132 10.73 14.14 -2.32
C ASP A 132 11.75 13.37 -3.18
N LEU A 133 11.35 12.28 -3.83
CA LEU A 133 12.20 11.52 -4.75
C LEU A 133 12.64 12.36 -5.96
N ILE A 134 11.74 13.13 -6.56
CA ILE A 134 12.07 14.05 -7.65
C ILE A 134 13.06 15.10 -7.17
N LYS A 135 12.83 15.72 -6.00
CA LYS A 135 13.76 16.72 -5.41
C LYS A 135 15.17 16.17 -5.22
N LYS A 136 15.28 14.89 -4.85
CA LYS A 136 16.56 14.17 -4.66
C LYS A 136 17.20 13.69 -5.96
N GLY A 137 16.55 13.90 -7.12
CA GLY A 137 17.02 13.40 -8.41
C GLY A 137 16.89 11.87 -8.57
N LEU A 138 16.08 11.22 -7.73
CA LEU A 138 15.86 9.76 -7.74
C LEU A 138 14.66 9.34 -8.61
N ALA A 139 13.91 10.30 -9.13
CA ALA A 139 12.78 10.08 -10.03
C ALA A 139 12.69 11.20 -11.06
N TYR A 140 12.13 10.89 -12.23
CA TYR A 140 11.91 11.83 -13.33
C TYR A 140 10.57 11.51 -14.04
N PRO A 141 9.91 12.52 -14.63
CA PRO A 141 8.70 12.28 -15.41
C PRO A 141 9.05 11.59 -16.74
N CYS A 142 8.29 10.55 -17.08
CA CYS A 142 8.32 9.93 -18.39
C CYS A 142 7.08 10.38 -19.17
N PHE A 143 7.28 10.91 -20.36
CA PHE A 143 6.20 11.37 -21.24
C PHE A 143 5.87 10.38 -22.36
N CYS A 144 6.55 9.23 -22.39
CA CYS A 144 6.29 8.19 -23.36
C CYS A 144 4.87 7.65 -23.18
N THR A 145 4.14 7.58 -24.28
CA THR A 145 2.82 6.96 -24.36
C THR A 145 2.94 5.43 -24.28
N ALA A 146 1.84 4.77 -23.94
CA ALA A 146 1.79 3.31 -23.95
C ALA A 146 2.10 2.72 -25.34
N GLN A 147 1.72 3.41 -26.41
CA GLN A 147 2.02 3.01 -27.78
C GLN A 147 3.53 3.07 -28.09
N GLU A 148 4.18 4.21 -27.78
CA GLU A 148 5.62 4.38 -27.99
C GLU A 148 6.42 3.31 -27.23
N LEU A 149 6.03 3.02 -25.97
CA LEU A 149 6.66 1.97 -25.18
C LEU A 149 6.46 0.57 -25.79
N GLY A 150 5.28 0.30 -26.37
CA GLY A 150 4.99 -0.96 -27.06
C GLY A 150 5.73 -1.13 -28.39
N GLU A 151 5.95 -0.03 -29.13
CA GLU A 151 6.80 -0.03 -30.32
C GLU A 151 8.27 -0.25 -29.98
N LEU A 152 8.76 0.40 -28.91
CA LEU A 152 10.15 0.24 -28.46
C LEU A 152 10.45 -1.21 -28.09
N ARG A 153 9.55 -1.86 -27.32
CA ARG A 153 9.69 -3.27 -26.92
C ARG A 153 9.78 -4.22 -28.12
N ARG A 154 8.89 -4.05 -29.10
CA ARG A 154 8.88 -4.87 -30.34
C ARG A 154 10.13 -4.71 -31.20
N LYS A 155 10.84 -3.58 -31.10
CA LYS A 155 12.11 -3.36 -31.84
C LYS A 155 13.32 -4.01 -31.15
N THR A 156 13.20 -4.35 -29.87
CA THR A 156 14.27 -4.94 -29.05
C THR A 156 14.12 -6.44 -28.83
N GLU A 157 12.97 -7.02 -29.21
CA GLU A 157 12.74 -8.47 -29.34
C GLU A 157 13.17 -8.95 -30.72
#